data_AF-A0A7Y5HDW5-F1
#
_entry.id   AF-A0A7Y5HDW5-F1
#
_cell.length_a   1.000
_cell.length_b   1.000
_cell.length_c   1.000
_cell.angle_alpha   90.00
_cell.angle_beta   90.00
_cell.angle_gamma   90.00
#
_symmetry.space_group_name_H-M   'P 1'
#
loop_
_entity.id
_entity.type
_entity.pdbx_description
1 polymer ?
#
loop_
_entity_poly.entity_id
_entity_poly.type
_entity_poly.pdbx_seq_one_letter_code
_entity_poly.pdbx_strand_id
1 'polypeptide(L)'
;MEQSTAQSPTAINATVAELMALAAAVATGYEQAVAFHVQAARKLGLSDEDLIQAVGVGLKLRQATTEGVVSTARELLAPGEKAEGGCGCGHDHGGCGSESESEHSH
;
A
#
# COMPACT_ATOMS: atom_id res chain seq x y z
N MET A 1 -25.12 5.17 36.00
CA MET A 1 -24.27 4.31 35.15
C MET A 1 -22.90 4.95 35.13
N GLU A 2 -22.03 4.59 36.06
CA GLU A 2 -20.62 5.01 36.04
C GLU A 2 -19.87 4.04 35.15
N GLN A 3 -19.41 4.51 33.99
CA GLN A 3 -18.49 3.74 33.16
C GLN A 3 -17.06 3.99 33.64
N SER A 4 -16.47 2.94 34.21
CA SER A 4 -15.07 2.87 34.62
C SER A 4 -14.15 2.96 33.41
N THR A 5 -13.37 4.03 33.31
CA THR A 5 -12.43 4.33 32.21
C THR A 5 -11.04 3.76 32.44
N ALA A 6 -10.92 2.46 32.70
CA ALA A 6 -9.61 1.81 32.69
C ALA A 6 -9.17 1.53 31.23
N GLN A 7 -8.70 2.56 30.53
CA GLN A 7 -8.02 2.39 29.25
C GLN A 7 -6.62 1.79 29.49
N SER A 8 -6.36 0.64 28.87
CA SER A 8 -5.02 0.05 28.80
C SER A 8 -4.04 1.05 28.16
N PRO A 9 -2.77 1.11 28.60
CA PRO A 9 -1.78 1.98 27.98
C PRO A 9 -1.63 1.60 26.50
N THR A 10 -1.87 2.55 25.60
CA THR A 10 -1.76 2.31 24.17
C THR A 10 -0.29 2.20 23.76
N ALA A 11 0.04 1.28 22.85
CA ALA A 11 1.41 1.12 22.35
C ALA A 11 1.90 2.36 21.56
N ILE A 12 0.97 3.16 21.04
CA ILE A 12 1.26 4.39 20.30
C ILE A 12 1.45 5.54 21.29
N ASN A 13 2.69 5.70 21.76
CA ASN A 13 3.09 6.90 22.49
C ASN A 13 3.43 8.06 21.53
N ALA A 14 3.73 9.25 22.07
CA ALA A 14 4.02 10.45 21.26
C ALA A 14 5.16 10.24 20.25
N THR A 15 6.22 9.55 20.65
CA THR A 15 7.38 9.22 19.81
C THR A 15 6.97 8.33 18.64
N VAL A 16 6.20 7.27 18.90
CA VAL A 16 5.70 6.35 17.86
C VAL A 16 4.73 7.07 16.92
N ALA A 17 3.82 7.89 17.47
CA ALA A 17 2.88 8.67 16.68
C ALA A 17 3.60 9.62 15.71
N GLU A 18 4.68 10.27 16.17
CA GLU A 18 5.43 11.21 15.34
C GLU A 18 6.21 10.52 14.22
N LEU A 19 6.80 9.35 14.48
CA LEU A 19 7.45 8.55 13.44
C LEU A 19 6.44 8.06 12.39
N MET A 20 5.25 7.65 12.81
CA MET A 20 4.15 7.29 11.90
C MET A 20 3.70 8.48 11.05
N ALA A 21 3.56 9.65 11.66
CA ALA A 21 3.17 10.88 10.96
C ALA A 21 4.23 11.31 9.93
N LEU A 22 5.52 11.23 10.29
CA LEU A 22 6.63 11.47 9.36
C LEU A 22 6.59 10.50 8.16
N ALA A 23 6.42 9.21 8.40
CA ALA A 23 6.31 8.21 7.34
C ALA A 23 5.12 8.51 6.39
N ALA A 24 3.97 8.91 6.93
CA ALA A 24 2.79 9.29 6.15
C ALA A 24 3.02 10.58 5.32
N ALA A 25 3.71 11.58 5.88
CA ALA A 25 4.07 12.79 5.15
C ALA A 25 4.99 12.50 3.96
N VAL A 26 5.98 11.61 4.15
CA VAL A 26 6.86 11.16 3.06
C VAL A 26 6.09 10.36 2.00
N ALA A 27 5.20 9.45 2.44
CA ALA A 27 4.41 8.62 1.52
C ALA A 27 3.52 9.46 0.58
N THR A 28 2.98 10.57 1.09
CA THR A 28 2.11 11.48 0.32
C THR A 28 2.88 12.52 -0.49
N GLY A 29 4.18 12.68 -0.24
CA GLY A 29 5.03 13.67 -0.92
C GLY A 29 4.76 15.12 -0.50
N TYR A 30 4.17 15.36 0.68
CA TYR A 30 3.88 16.71 1.17
C TYR A 30 5.06 17.29 1.95
N GLU A 31 5.99 17.93 1.23
CA GLU A 31 7.29 18.39 1.75
C GLU A 31 7.17 19.26 3.02
N GLN A 32 6.18 20.15 3.08
CA GLN A 32 5.98 21.02 4.25
C GLN A 32 5.67 20.21 5.52
N ALA A 33 4.89 19.13 5.42
CA ALA A 33 4.62 18.26 6.56
C ALA A 33 5.86 17.47 6.97
N VAL A 34 6.71 17.05 6.03
CA VAL A 34 7.98 16.37 6.35
C VAL A 34 8.86 17.25 7.23
N ALA A 35 9.05 18.51 6.83
CA ALA A 35 9.85 19.45 7.62
C ALA A 35 9.27 19.70 9.02
N PHE A 36 7.94 19.82 9.13
CA PHE A 36 7.25 19.96 10.40
C PHE A 36 7.47 18.76 11.33
N HIS A 37 7.25 17.55 10.82
CA HIS A 37 7.34 16.32 11.61
C HIS A 37 8.79 15.99 11.99
N VAL A 38 9.79 16.30 11.15
CA VAL A 38 11.22 16.18 11.53
C VAL A 38 11.55 17.08 12.72
N GLN A 39 11.07 18.33 12.73
CA GLN A 39 11.32 19.24 13.84
C GLN A 39 10.61 18.80 15.13
N ALA A 40 9.36 18.32 15.01
CA ALA A 40 8.62 17.80 16.15
C ALA A 40 9.27 16.54 16.73
N ALA A 41 9.70 15.61 15.88
CA ALA A 41 10.41 14.40 16.29
C ALA A 41 11.72 14.70 17.02
N ARG A 42 12.50 15.68 16.55
CA ARG A 42 13.72 16.14 17.22
C ARG A 42 13.45 16.71 18.62
N LYS A 43 12.33 17.40 18.80
CA LYS A 43 11.91 17.90 20.13
C LYS A 43 11.55 16.76 21.10
N LEU A 44 11.16 15.59 20.57
CA LEU A 44 10.92 14.38 21.34
C LEU A 44 12.21 13.57 21.63
N GLY A 45 13.36 14.03 21.14
CA GLY A 45 14.64 13.37 21.38
C GLY A 45 14.91 12.14 20.50
N LEU A 46 14.18 12.00 19.39
CA LEU A 46 14.42 10.93 18.40
C LEU A 46 15.78 11.12 17.72
N SER A 47 16.48 10.00 17.50
CA SER A 47 17.76 10.02 16.78
C SER A 47 17.55 10.19 15.28
N ASP A 48 18.59 10.66 14.57
CA ASP A 48 18.54 10.73 13.11
C ASP A 48 18.37 9.33 12.49
N GLU A 49 18.84 8.24 13.12
CA GLU A 49 18.58 6.88 12.62
C GLU A 49 17.09 6.53 12.63
N ASP A 50 16.36 6.86 13.71
CA ASP A 50 14.92 6.61 13.78
C ASP A 50 14.16 7.39 12.70
N LEU A 51 14.55 8.64 12.46
CA LEU A 51 13.98 9.47 11.40
C LEU A 51 14.24 8.87 10.02
N ILE A 52 15.48 8.42 9.76
CA ILE A 52 15.85 7.76 8.50
C ILE A 52 15.04 6.48 8.29
N GLN A 53 14.81 5.68 9.34
CA GLN A 53 13.97 4.49 9.25
C GLN A 53 12.51 4.85 8.91
N ALA A 54 11.93 5.85 9.57
CA ALA A 54 10.56 6.31 9.27
C ALA A 54 10.43 6.85 7.83
N VAL A 55 11.40 7.64 7.37
CA VAL A 55 11.48 8.10 5.97
C VAL A 55 11.57 6.91 5.02
N GLY A 56 12.39 5.91 5.34
CA GLY A 56 12.51 4.69 4.54
C GLY A 56 11.19 3.91 4.42
N VAL A 57 10.40 3.83 5.49
CA VAL A 57 9.05 3.24 5.45
C VAL A 57 8.13 4.04 4.52
N GLY A 58 8.12 5.37 4.64
CA GLY A 58 7.32 6.25 3.79
C GLY A 58 7.68 6.14 2.30
N LEU A 59 8.98 6.06 1.98
CA LEU A 59 9.46 5.89 0.60
C LEU A 59 9.02 4.56 -0.01
N LYS A 60 9.12 3.46 0.75
CA LYS A 60 8.64 2.14 0.30
C LYS A 60 7.14 2.16 0.00
N LEU A 61 6.35 2.79 0.86
CA LEU A 61 4.91 2.93 0.64
C LEU A 61 4.60 3.73 -0.64
N ARG A 62 5.29 4.86 -0.83
CA ARG A 62 5.14 5.70 -2.03
C ARG A 62 5.52 4.95 -3.31
N GLN A 63 6.60 4.18 -3.26
CA GLN A 63 7.06 3.39 -4.39
C GLN A 63 5.99 2.36 -4.80
N ALA A 64 5.52 1.55 -3.84
CA ALA A 64 4.53 0.51 -4.11
C ALA A 64 3.21 1.08 -4.69
N THR A 65 2.72 2.21 -4.16
CA THR A 65 1.50 2.84 -4.68
C THR A 65 1.70 3.43 -6.08
N THR A 66 2.86 4.04 -6.32
CA THR A 66 3.21 4.59 -7.65
C THR A 66 3.32 3.47 -8.68
N GLU A 67 3.97 2.35 -8.35
CA GLU A 67 4.09 1.18 -9.23
C GLU A 67 2.73 0.58 -9.57
N GLY A 68 1.82 0.46 -8.59
CA GLY A 68 0.46 0.00 -8.82
C GLY A 68 -0.31 0.91 -9.79
N VAL A 69 -0.27 2.22 -9.58
CA VAL A 69 -0.92 3.20 -10.47
C VAL A 69 -0.36 3.12 -11.88
N VAL A 70 0.96 3.01 -12.03
CA VAL A 70 1.60 2.86 -13.33
C VAL A 70 1.19 1.56 -14.02
N SER A 71 1.11 0.45 -13.29
CA SER A 71 0.66 -0.84 -13.83
C SER A 71 -0.76 -0.75 -14.38
N THR A 72 -1.69 -0.19 -13.60
CA THR A 72 -3.08 0.03 -14.02
C THR A 72 -3.16 0.96 -15.23
N ALA A 73 -2.42 2.07 -15.22
CA ALA A 73 -2.40 3.00 -16.35
C ALA A 73 -1.90 2.32 -17.64
N ARG A 74 -0.88 1.46 -17.55
CA ARG A 74 -0.34 0.72 -18.70
C ARG A 74 -1.37 -0.25 -19.27
N GLU A 75 -2.10 -0.96 -18.42
CA GLU A 75 -3.17 -1.87 -18.85
C GLU A 75 -4.28 -1.13 -19.59
N LEU A 76 -4.73 0.00 -19.04
CA LEU A 76 -5.79 0.82 -19.63
C LEU A 76 -5.38 1.50 -20.96
N LEU A 77 -4.10 1.83 -21.10
CA LEU A 77 -3.57 2.53 -22.27
C LEU A 77 -2.97 1.57 -23.33
N ALA A 78 -2.84 0.28 -23.03
CA ALA A 78 -2.39 -0.69 -24.00
C ALA A 78 -3.37 -0.70 -25.19
N PRO A 79 -2.89 -0.53 -26.43
CA PRO A 79 -3.77 -0.63 -27.59
C PRO A 79 -4.40 -2.03 -27.58
N GLY A 80 -5.74 -2.07 -27.70
CA GLY A 80 -6.49 -3.32 -27.64
C GLY A 80 -6.06 -4.28 -28.74
N GLU A 81 -5.12 -5.17 -28.45
CA GLU A 81 -5.09 -6.45 -29.14
C GLU A 81 -6.39 -7.16 -28.77
N LYS A 82 -7.13 -7.57 -29.80
CA LYS A 82 -8.32 -8.39 -29.62
C LYS A 82 -7.91 -9.72 -28.99
N ALA A 83 -7.88 -9.77 -27.66
CA ALA A 83 -7.77 -11.00 -26.90
C ALA A 83 -9.16 -11.64 -26.86
N GLU A 84 -9.46 -12.46 -27.86
CA GLU A 84 -10.37 -13.59 -27.69
C GLU A 84 -9.79 -14.46 -26.57
N GLY A 85 -10.33 -14.36 -25.35
CA GLY A 85 -9.86 -15.15 -24.20
C GLY A 85 -9.89 -14.35 -22.90
N GLY A 86 -11.10 -14.12 -22.37
CA GLY A 86 -11.30 -13.42 -21.11
C GLY A 86 -10.63 -14.09 -19.92
N CYS A 87 -9.87 -13.32 -19.14
CA CYS A 87 -9.47 -13.69 -17.79
C CYS A 87 -10.58 -13.24 -16.84
N GLY A 88 -11.45 -14.18 -16.45
CA GLY A 88 -12.57 -13.96 -15.55
C GLY A 88 -12.10 -13.79 -14.10
N CYS A 89 -12.20 -12.57 -13.57
CA CYS A 89 -12.10 -12.32 -12.14
C CYS A 89 -13.44 -12.61 -11.47
N GLY A 90 -13.54 -13.80 -10.87
CA GLY A 90 -14.22 -14.07 -9.61
C GLY A 90 -15.73 -13.81 -9.54
N HIS A 91 -16.54 -14.75 -10.03
CA HIS A 91 -17.74 -15.20 -9.32
C HIS A 91 -17.77 -16.72 -9.34
N ASP A 92 -17.92 -17.30 -8.15
CA ASP A 92 -18.07 -18.72 -7.86
C ASP A 92 -19.21 -19.31 -8.71
N HIS A 93 -18.89 -20.05 -9.78
CA HIS A 93 -19.76 -21.08 -10.35
C HIS A 93 -19.01 -21.90 -11.42
N GLY A 94 -18.83 -23.19 -11.16
CA GLY A 94 -18.94 -24.28 -12.15
C GLY A 94 -17.82 -24.42 -13.18
N GLY A 95 -17.09 -25.54 -13.11
CA GLY A 95 -15.93 -25.84 -13.94
C GLY A 95 -16.17 -25.84 -15.45
N CYS A 96 -15.14 -25.43 -16.18
CA CYS A 96 -15.02 -25.64 -17.62
C CYS A 96 -14.22 -26.93 -17.84
N GLY A 97 -14.90 -28.00 -18.25
CA GLY A 97 -14.28 -29.24 -18.69
C GLY A 97 -13.65 -29.06 -20.07
N SER A 98 -12.39 -29.44 -20.22
CA SER A 98 -11.74 -29.59 -21.51
C SER A 98 -12.12 -30.94 -22.11
N GLU A 99 -13.08 -30.96 -23.05
CA GLU A 99 -13.25 -32.11 -23.94
C GLU A 99 -12.25 -31.98 -25.09
N SER A 100 -11.12 -32.66 -24.93
CA SER A 100 -10.24 -33.04 -26.03
C SER A 100 -10.77 -34.30 -26.71
N GLU A 101 -10.49 -34.40 -28.01
CA GLU A 101 -10.54 -35.59 -28.89
C GLU A 101 -11.76 -35.75 -29.82
N SER A 102 -11.50 -35.61 -31.13
CA SER A 102 -11.71 -36.73 -32.05
C SER A 102 -10.91 -36.53 -33.34
N GLU A 103 -10.27 -37.64 -33.71
CA GLU A 103 -9.22 -37.84 -34.70
C GLU A 103 -9.65 -37.59 -36.16
N HIS A 104 -8.69 -37.12 -36.97
CA HIS A 104 -8.66 -37.31 -38.41
C HIS A 104 -7.83 -38.56 -38.72
N SER A 105 -8.45 -39.59 -39.31
CA SER A 105 -7.73 -40.63 -40.06
C SER A 105 -8.61 -41.29 -41.11
N HIS A 106 -8.12 -41.19 -42.35
CA HIS A 106 -8.38 -41.96 -43.57
C HIS A 106 -9.71 -41.80 -44.32
#